data_AF-A0A4U6RV68-F1
#
_entry.id   AF-A0A4U6RV68-F1
#
_cell.length_a   1.000
_cell.length_b   1.000
_cell.length_c   1.000
_cell.angle_alpha   90.00
_cell.angle_beta   90.00
_cell.angle_gamma   90.00
#
_symmetry.space_group_name_H-M   'P 1'
#
loop_
_entity.id
_entity.type
_entity.pdbx_description
1 polymer ?
#
loop_
_entity_poly.entity_id
_entity_poly.type
_entity_poly.pdbx_seq_one_letter_code
_entity_poly.pdbx_strand_id
1 'polypeptide(L)'
;MKEDRPYSDPEKAARRLMEHARAFEPVQDGRIYIEKINYPLIYQDKATPAEYWAGLQHAIGQGWLEYHESGTFVRILPAGNDLFA
;
A
#
# COMPACT_ATOMS: atom_id res chain seq x y z
N MET A 1 25.06 -11.46 -5.89
CA MET A 1 23.80 -11.87 -6.55
C MET A 1 22.76 -10.81 -6.21
N LYS A 2 22.01 -10.29 -7.19
CA LYS A 2 20.81 -9.51 -6.87
C LYS A 2 19.88 -10.53 -6.22
N GLU A 3 19.70 -10.47 -4.90
CA GLU A 3 18.63 -11.25 -4.26
C GLU A 3 17.34 -10.94 -5.02
N ASP A 4 16.57 -11.95 -5.38
CA ASP A 4 15.25 -11.79 -6.01
C ASP A 4 14.36 -11.05 -5.00
N ARG A 5 14.39 -9.72 -5.05
CA ARG A 5 13.66 -8.91 -4.09
C ARG A 5 12.18 -8.97 -4.45
N PRO A 6 11.33 -9.43 -3.53
CA PRO A 6 9.95 -9.80 -3.84
C PRO A 6 9.11 -8.63 -4.37
N TYR A 7 9.51 -7.38 -4.10
CA TYR A 7 8.77 -6.16 -4.40
C TYR A 7 9.59 -5.12 -5.16
N SER A 8 10.60 -5.55 -5.91
CA SER A 8 11.37 -4.64 -6.79
C SER A 8 10.54 -4.05 -7.94
N ASP A 9 9.41 -4.68 -8.28
CA ASP A 9 8.36 -4.13 -9.13
C ASP A 9 7.38 -3.27 -8.31
N PRO A 10 7.28 -1.95 -8.57
CA PRO A 10 6.37 -1.06 -7.87
C PRO A 10 4.90 -1.45 -7.98
N GLU A 11 4.42 -2.02 -9.09
CA GLU A 11 3.02 -2.44 -9.20
C GLU A 11 2.75 -3.63 -8.28
N LYS A 12 3.67 -4.60 -8.23
CA LYS A 12 3.57 -5.74 -7.31
C LYS A 12 3.55 -5.29 -5.85
N ALA A 13 4.39 -4.32 -5.49
CA ALA A 13 4.38 -3.70 -4.17
C ALA A 13 3.06 -2.97 -3.88
N ALA A 14 2.54 -2.21 -4.85
CA ALA A 14 1.28 -1.50 -4.75
C ALA A 14 0.09 -2.44 -4.54
N ARG A 15 -0.02 -3.50 -5.33
CA ARG A 15 -1.09 -4.51 -5.19
C ARG A 15 -1.06 -5.14 -3.80
N ARG A 16 0.13 -5.50 -3.29
CA ARG A 16 0.26 -6.04 -1.94
C ARG A 16 -0.14 -5.03 -0.85
N LEU A 17 0.19 -3.75 -1.02
CA LEU A 17 -0.29 -2.70 -0.10
C LEU A 17 -1.82 -2.59 -0.11
N MET A 18 -2.46 -2.69 -1.27
CA MET A 18 -3.91 -2.65 -1.39
C MET A 18 -4.57 -3.88 -0.75
N GLU A 19 -3.97 -5.07 -0.85
CA GLU A 19 -4.42 -6.26 -0.12
C GLU A 19 -4.41 -6.02 1.41
N HIS A 20 -3.31 -5.49 1.95
CA HIS A 20 -3.24 -5.13 3.38
C HIS A 20 -4.26 -4.06 3.77
N ALA A 21 -4.45 -3.06 2.92
CA ALA A 21 -5.42 -1.99 3.16
C ALA A 21 -6.86 -2.55 3.27
N ARG A 22 -7.23 -3.49 2.38
CA ARG A 22 -8.56 -4.11 2.36
C ARG A 22 -8.81 -5.07 3.53
N ALA A 23 -7.75 -5.60 4.14
CA ALA A 23 -7.86 -6.45 5.32
C ALA A 23 -8.19 -5.67 6.60
N PHE A 24 -8.12 -4.34 6.57
CA PHE A 24 -8.39 -3.48 7.72
C PHE A 24 -9.71 -2.73 7.55
N GLU A 25 -10.60 -2.85 8.53
CA GLU A 25 -11.83 -2.06 8.58
C GLU A 25 -11.46 -0.57 8.75
N PRO A 26 -11.83 0.32 7.80
CA PRO A 26 -11.49 1.73 7.91
C PRO A 26 -12.08 2.36 9.18
N VAL A 27 -11.36 3.32 9.76
CA VAL A 27 -11.89 4.18 10.81
C VAL A 27 -12.77 5.27 10.19
N GLN A 28 -13.12 6.27 11.00
CA GLN A 28 -13.95 7.41 10.60
C GLN A 28 -13.53 7.99 9.23
N ASP A 29 -14.54 8.30 8.40
CA ASP A 29 -14.35 8.90 7.06
C ASP A 29 -13.55 8.02 6.08
N GLY A 30 -13.57 6.69 6.28
CA GLY A 30 -12.93 5.73 5.37
C GLY A 30 -11.40 5.69 5.48
N ARG A 31 -10.82 6.28 6.54
CA ARG A 31 -9.37 6.37 6.72
C ARG A 31 -8.80 5.05 7.27
N ILE A 32 -7.59 4.73 6.86
CA ILE A 32 -6.82 3.58 7.32
C ILE A 32 -5.49 4.12 7.88
N TYR A 33 -5.10 3.71 9.08
CA TYR A 33 -3.78 4.06 9.62
C TYR A 33 -2.69 3.48 8.72
N ILE A 34 -1.73 4.31 8.30
CA ILE A 34 -0.68 3.88 7.38
C ILE A 34 0.18 2.74 7.93
N GLU A 35 0.28 2.64 9.26
CA GLU A 35 1.00 1.55 9.92
C GLU A 35 0.42 0.17 9.57
N LYS A 36 -0.89 0.11 9.28
CA LYS A 36 -1.59 -1.14 8.92
C LYS A 36 -1.17 -1.68 7.57
N ILE A 37 -0.57 -0.86 6.72
CA ILE A 37 -0.06 -1.28 5.41
C ILE A 37 1.48 -1.29 5.36
N ASN A 38 2.16 -0.36 6.05
CA ASN A 38 3.62 -0.29 6.00
C ASN A 38 4.29 -1.41 6.83
N TYR A 39 3.74 -1.72 8.00
CA TYR A 39 4.30 -2.70 8.91
C TYR A 39 4.27 -4.10 8.32
N PRO A 40 3.12 -4.62 7.85
CA PRO A 40 3.09 -5.95 7.27
C PRO A 40 3.94 -6.04 6.01
N LEU A 41 3.94 -5.03 5.13
CA LEU A 41 4.76 -5.07 3.91
C LEU A 41 6.27 -5.15 4.23
N ILE A 42 6.76 -4.31 5.15
CA ILE A 42 8.20 -4.23 5.45
C ILE A 42 8.63 -5.41 6.33
N TYR A 43 7.89 -5.69 7.41
CA TYR A 43 8.37 -6.62 8.44
C TYR A 43 7.88 -8.05 8.26
N GLN A 44 6.72 -8.27 7.62
CA GLN A 44 6.18 -9.61 7.37
C GLN A 44 6.53 -10.07 5.96
N ASP A 45 6.23 -9.26 4.95
CA ASP A 45 6.48 -9.60 3.54
C ASP A 45 7.94 -9.33 3.11
N LYS A 46 8.76 -8.72 3.98
CA LYS A 46 10.19 -8.45 3.76
C LYS A 46 10.49 -7.50 2.60
N ALA A 47 9.59 -6.56 2.31
CA ALA A 47 9.92 -5.43 1.44
C ALA A 47 10.94 -4.50 2.11
N THR A 48 11.78 -3.87 1.31
CA THR A 48 12.62 -2.75 1.78
C THR A 48 11.78 -1.48 1.91
N PRO A 49 12.22 -0.48 2.71
CA PRO A 49 11.55 0.82 2.76
C PRO A 49 11.44 1.51 1.40
N ALA A 50 12.42 1.32 0.51
CA ALA A 50 12.40 1.87 -0.84
C ALA A 50 11.31 1.21 -1.72
N GLU A 51 11.13 -0.10 -1.60
CA GLU A 51 10.08 -0.84 -2.32
C GLU A 51 8.69 -0.50 -1.79
N TYR A 52 8.55 -0.36 -0.47
CA TYR A 52 7.33 0.19 0.14
C TYR A 52 6.97 1.55 -0.46
N TRP A 53 7.93 2.48 -0.49
CA TRP A 53 7.67 3.83 -1.00
C TRP A 53 7.35 3.82 -2.49
N ALA A 54 8.06 3.02 -3.29
CA ALA A 54 7.77 2.86 -4.71
C ALA A 54 6.37 2.29 -4.96
N GLY A 55 5.95 1.29 -4.19
CA GLY A 55 4.60 0.73 -4.25
C GLY A 55 3.53 1.73 -3.82
N LEU A 56 3.77 2.49 -2.76
CA LEU A 56 2.84 3.51 -2.29
C LEU A 56 2.64 4.61 -3.35
N GLN A 57 3.72 5.12 -3.93
CA GLN A 57 3.67 6.12 -4.99
C GLN A 57 2.98 5.58 -6.24
N HIS A 58 3.20 4.31 -6.58
CA HIS A 58 2.50 3.66 -7.69
C HIS A 58 0.99 3.57 -7.43
N ALA A 59 0.55 3.12 -6.24
CA ALA A 59 -0.86 3.06 -5.88
C ALA A 59 -1.55 4.44 -5.91
N ILE A 60 -0.86 5.49 -5.47
CA ILE A 60 -1.33 6.88 -5.58
C ILE A 60 -1.44 7.31 -7.04
N GLY A 61 -0.42 7.04 -7.86
CA GLY A 61 -0.40 7.38 -9.28
C GLY A 61 -1.49 6.69 -10.10
N GLN A 62 -1.89 5.48 -9.71
CA GLN A 62 -3.02 4.76 -10.32
C GLN A 62 -4.39 5.22 -9.79
N GLY A 63 -4.43 6.12 -8.81
CA GLY A 63 -5.67 6.54 -8.16
C GLY A 63 -6.34 5.42 -7.36
N TRP A 64 -5.58 4.41 -6.90
CA TRP A 64 -6.08 3.33 -6.06
C TRP A 64 -6.14 3.73 -4.59
N LEU A 65 -5.22 4.60 -4.18
CA LEU A 65 -5.02 5.00 -2.80
C LEU A 65 -4.75 6.51 -2.71
N GLU A 66 -5.40 7.17 -1.77
CA GLU A 66 -5.07 8.53 -1.37
C GLU A 66 -4.16 8.49 -0.14
N TYR A 67 -3.09 9.31 -0.15
CA TYR A 67 -2.22 9.52 0.99
C TYR A 67 -2.57 10.85 1.66
N HIS A 68 -2.93 10.80 2.94
CA HIS A 68 -3.32 11.98 3.69
C HIS A 68 -2.08 12.84 4.02
N GLU A 69 -2.22 14.17 3.96
CA GLU A 69 -1.10 15.12 4.17
C GLU A 69 -0.40 14.98 5.53
N SER A 70 -1.10 14.49 6.55
CA SER A 70 -0.52 14.24 7.88
C SER A 70 0.48 13.06 7.89
N GLY A 71 0.49 12.26 6.83
CA GLY A 71 1.24 11.01 6.73
C GLY A 71 0.78 9.89 7.65
N THR A 72 -0.30 10.09 8.40
CA THR A 72 -0.86 9.12 9.36
C THR A 72 -1.83 8.15 8.70
N PHE A 73 -2.51 8.60 7.65
CA PHE A 73 -3.64 7.91 7.06
C PHE A 73 -3.50 7.73 5.56
N VAL A 74 -4.14 6.68 5.07
CA VAL A 74 -4.47 6.47 3.66
C VAL A 74 -5.95 6.19 3.52
N ARG A 75 -6.49 6.32 2.30
CA ARG A 75 -7.89 5.98 2.00
C ARG A 75 -7.95 5.25 0.66
N ILE A 76 -8.67 4.15 0.61
CA ILE A 76 -8.91 3.43 -0.64
C ILE A 76 -9.87 4.26 -1.50
N LEU A 77 -9.49 4.48 -2.76
CA LEU A 77 -10.29 5.19 -3.75
C LEU A 77 -11.12 4.20 -4.58
N PRO A 78 -12.16 4.64 -5.31
CA PRO A 78 -13.01 3.74 -6.10
C PRO A 78 -12.22 2.79 -7.01
N ALA A 79 -11.23 3.29 -7.76
CA ALA A 79 -10.40 2.45 -8.63
C ALA A 79 -9.58 1.38 -7.86
N GLY A 80 -9.25 1.64 -6.59
CA GLY A 80 -8.60 0.66 -5.72
C GLY A 80 -9.55 -0.44 -5.22
N ASN A 81 -10.85 -0.15 -5.11
CA ASN A 81 -11.86 -1.18 -4.82
C ASN A 81 -12.06 -2.11 -6.02
N ASP A 82 -11.99 -1.58 -7.23
CA ASP A 82 -12.16 -2.32 -8.48
C ASP A 82 -10.95 -3.18 -8.86
N LEU A 83 -9.78 -2.90 -8.27
CA LEU A 83 -8.50 -3.59 -8.58
C LEU A 83 -8.53 -5.13 -8.40
N PHE A 84 -9.42 -5.63 -7.54
CA PHE A 84 -9.56 -7.06 -7.20
C PHE A 84 -10.98 -7.60 -7.39
N ALA A 85 -11.82 -6.88 -8.14
CA ALA A 85 -13.18 -7.28 -8.47
C ALA A 85 -13.22 -8.39 -9.54
#